data_AF-A0A2D7D754-F1
#
_entry.id   AF-A0A2D7D754-F1
#
_cell.length_a   1.000
_cell.length_b   1.000
_cell.length_c   1.000
_cell.angle_alpha   90.00
_cell.angle_beta   90.00
_cell.angle_gamma   90.00
#
_symmetry.space_group_name_H-M   'P 1'
#
loop_
_entity.id
_entity.type
_entity.pdbx_description
1 polymer ?
#
loop_
_entity_poly.entity_id
_entity_poly.type
_entity_poly.pdbx_seq_one_letter_code
_entity_poly.pdbx_strand_id
1 'polypeptide(L)'
;MIKKVVCGMALLSGLLWGGPSAMADGRVLIMVPQDEELVKVGLDLAVRHPSLLVSYRLGAQQTASLKGWTGTEWVYVSVANFLAGDFFREGPDEAIIVESNLPFPEALIPDASWCERVAKITTDDVRSVVHLAGRALHFEYRDWKWFSERYRLPMAKLNPSQSGIRWYNRRLGDVIGSQMSRNYEDDENWVVLRAAEPAVALEEEVVEPVVVEDEAVEMIDTNVIDVTDVLVEQPINPLEEEPPSAQIVEPAGELPAL
;
A
#
# COMPACT_ATOMS: atom_id res chain seq x y z
N MET A 1 -15.15 33.39 48.99
CA MET A 1 -15.61 33.51 47.58
C MET A 1 -15.15 32.27 46.84
N ILE A 2 -16.04 31.50 46.21
CA ILE A 2 -15.70 30.22 45.58
C ILE A 2 -15.49 30.45 44.08
N LYS A 3 -14.25 30.29 43.60
CA LYS A 3 -13.96 30.33 42.16
C LYS A 3 -14.38 28.98 41.54
N LYS A 4 -15.49 28.98 40.81
CA LYS A 4 -15.86 27.83 39.95
C LYS A 4 -14.89 27.77 38.78
N VAL A 5 -14.08 26.72 38.70
CA VAL A 5 -13.31 26.40 37.49
C VAL A 5 -14.28 25.83 36.46
N VAL A 6 -14.46 26.54 35.35
CA VAL A 6 -15.24 26.03 34.21
C VAL A 6 -14.31 25.16 33.38
N CYS A 7 -14.49 23.84 33.45
CA CYS A 7 -13.74 22.91 32.62
C CYS A 7 -14.31 22.96 31.19
N GLY A 8 -13.64 23.71 30.30
CA GLY A 8 -14.02 23.81 28.90
C GLY A 8 -13.73 22.51 28.16
N MET A 9 -14.74 21.65 28.02
CA MET A 9 -14.63 20.39 27.27
C MET A 9 -14.54 20.68 25.78
N ALA A 10 -13.30 20.82 25.27
CA ALA A 10 -13.03 21.02 23.85
C ALA A 10 -13.35 19.74 23.07
N LEU A 11 -14.45 19.76 22.31
CA LEU A 11 -14.77 18.72 21.34
C LEU A 11 -13.75 18.78 20.20
N LEU A 12 -12.72 17.92 20.28
CA LEU A 12 -11.83 17.60 19.18
C LEU A 12 -12.57 16.77 18.12
N SER A 13 -13.43 17.45 17.36
CA SER A 13 -14.01 16.92 16.13
C SER A 13 -12.92 16.79 15.08
N GLY A 14 -12.12 15.72 15.16
CA GLY A 14 -11.08 15.42 14.19
C GLY A 14 -11.69 15.14 12.83
N LEU A 15 -11.54 16.08 11.90
CA LEU A 15 -11.80 15.81 10.48
C LEU A 15 -10.76 14.79 10.01
N LEU A 16 -11.19 13.54 9.86
CA LEU A 16 -10.41 12.48 9.23
C LEU A 16 -10.37 12.71 7.71
N TRP A 17 -9.62 13.71 7.28
CA TRP A 17 -9.12 13.80 5.90
C TRP A 17 -8.04 12.73 5.69
N GLY A 18 -8.49 11.48 5.58
CA GLY A 18 -7.68 10.37 5.11
C GLY A 18 -7.62 10.38 3.60
N GLY A 19 -6.45 10.72 3.03
CA GLY A 19 -6.12 10.33 1.66
C GLY A 19 -6.01 8.80 1.54
N PRO A 20 -5.69 8.25 0.36
CA PRO A 20 -5.57 6.81 0.15
C PRO A 20 -4.62 6.16 1.15
N SER A 21 -5.22 5.41 2.07
CA SER A 21 -4.59 4.43 2.96
C SER A 21 -4.11 3.22 2.17
N ALA A 22 -3.37 2.33 2.85
CA ALA A 22 -3.01 1.02 2.32
C ALA A 22 -4.25 0.24 1.85
N MET A 23 -4.21 -0.18 0.59
CA MET A 23 -5.19 -1.03 -0.08
C MET A 23 -4.46 -1.89 -1.13
N ALA A 24 -3.61 -2.79 -0.61
CA ALA A 24 -2.77 -3.70 -1.41
C ALA A 24 -2.42 -5.03 -0.71
N ASP A 25 -2.90 -5.27 0.51
CA ASP A 25 -2.57 -6.49 1.29
C ASP A 25 -3.46 -7.71 0.90
N GLY A 26 -4.40 -7.52 -0.03
CA GLY A 26 -5.33 -8.55 -0.51
C GLY A 26 -5.58 -8.50 -2.03
N ARG A 27 -6.53 -9.30 -2.51
CA ARG A 27 -7.00 -9.31 -3.90
C ARG A 27 -7.79 -8.04 -4.20
N VAL A 28 -7.23 -7.12 -4.98
CA VAL A 28 -7.90 -5.87 -5.36
C VAL A 28 -8.74 -6.06 -6.64
N LEU A 29 -9.96 -5.54 -6.64
CA LEU A 29 -10.80 -5.33 -7.81
C LEU A 29 -10.70 -3.87 -8.27
N ILE A 30 -10.31 -3.66 -9.51
CA ILE A 30 -10.31 -2.35 -10.17
C ILE A 30 -11.54 -2.28 -11.08
N MET A 31 -12.43 -1.33 -10.82
CA MET A 31 -13.56 -1.03 -11.70
C MET A 31 -13.28 0.25 -12.49
N VAL A 32 -13.36 0.18 -13.82
CA VAL A 32 -13.11 1.33 -14.72
C VAL A 32 -14.29 1.59 -15.65
N PRO A 33 -14.56 2.84 -16.06
CA PRO A 33 -15.54 3.11 -17.10
C PRO A 33 -15.17 2.42 -18.42
N GLN A 34 -16.15 2.14 -19.27
CA GLN A 34 -15.92 1.62 -20.63
C GLN A 34 -15.48 2.74 -21.60
N ASP A 35 -14.47 3.51 -21.20
CA ASP A 35 -13.74 4.49 -21.99
C ASP A 35 -12.43 3.88 -22.55
N GLU A 36 -11.91 4.40 -23.66
CA GLU A 36 -10.72 3.84 -24.31
C GLU A 36 -9.41 4.13 -23.56
N GLU A 37 -9.29 5.26 -22.85
CA GLU A 37 -8.10 5.57 -22.06
C GLU A 37 -8.14 4.92 -20.68
N LEU A 38 -9.29 4.96 -20.00
CA LEU A 38 -9.43 4.33 -18.68
C LEU A 38 -9.42 2.80 -18.74
N VAL A 39 -9.88 2.16 -19.82
CA VAL A 39 -9.68 0.71 -20.02
C VAL A 39 -8.20 0.36 -20.26
N LYS A 40 -7.43 1.21 -20.96
CA LYS A 40 -5.96 1.01 -21.07
C LYS A 40 -5.29 1.15 -19.71
N VAL A 41 -5.66 2.15 -18.91
CA VAL A 41 -5.19 2.31 -17.53
C VAL A 41 -5.53 1.06 -16.71
N GLY A 42 -6.78 0.62 -16.69
CA GLY A 42 -7.20 -0.58 -15.95
C GLY A 42 -6.43 -1.85 -16.33
N LEU A 43 -6.16 -2.05 -17.63
CA LEU A 43 -5.34 -3.17 -18.12
C LEU A 43 -3.87 -3.02 -17.70
N ASP A 44 -3.28 -1.84 -17.86
CA ASP A 44 -1.89 -1.56 -17.47
C ASP A 44 -1.69 -1.69 -15.94
N LEU A 45 -2.71 -1.32 -15.14
CA LEU A 45 -2.75 -1.56 -13.69
C LEU A 45 -2.75 -3.07 -13.39
N ALA A 46 -3.73 -3.80 -13.91
CA ALA A 46 -3.93 -5.24 -13.64
C ALA A 46 -2.77 -6.13 -14.12
N VAL A 47 -2.02 -5.70 -15.14
CA VAL A 47 -0.82 -6.39 -15.64
C VAL A 47 0.40 -6.16 -14.73
N ARG A 48 0.51 -5.01 -14.05
CA ARG A 48 1.64 -4.72 -13.14
C ARG A 48 1.39 -5.14 -11.70
N HIS A 49 0.16 -4.94 -11.22
CA HIS A 49 -0.31 -5.33 -9.90
C HIS A 49 -1.44 -6.34 -10.10
N PRO A 50 -1.22 -7.66 -9.83
CA PRO A 50 -2.19 -8.71 -10.13
C PRO A 50 -3.55 -8.49 -9.46
N SER A 51 -4.46 -7.88 -10.22
CA SER A 51 -5.74 -7.36 -9.74
C SER A 51 -6.86 -7.83 -10.66
N LEU A 52 -8.05 -8.05 -10.09
CA LEU A 52 -9.26 -8.29 -10.85
C LEU A 52 -9.66 -6.99 -11.56
N LEU A 53 -10.11 -7.06 -12.80
CA LEU A 53 -10.47 -5.88 -13.59
C LEU A 53 -11.88 -6.03 -14.18
N VAL A 54 -12.75 -5.07 -13.90
CA VAL A 54 -14.10 -4.97 -14.48
C VAL A 54 -14.25 -3.62 -15.18
N SER A 55 -14.58 -3.64 -16.46
CA SER A 55 -15.04 -2.46 -17.19
C SER A 55 -16.55 -2.35 -17.07
N TYR A 56 -17.06 -1.17 -16.69
CA TYR A 56 -18.50 -0.90 -16.55
C TYR A 56 -18.96 0.18 -17.52
N ARG A 57 -20.19 0.02 -18.05
CA ARG A 57 -20.88 1.05 -18.83
C ARG A 57 -22.26 1.29 -18.26
N LEU A 58 -22.53 2.53 -17.90
CA LEU A 58 -23.87 3.00 -17.53
C LEU A 58 -24.69 3.26 -18.79
N GLY A 59 -25.94 2.81 -18.78
CA GLY A 59 -26.94 3.03 -19.83
C GLY A 59 -28.07 3.95 -19.36
N ALA A 60 -29.06 4.14 -20.23
CA ALA A 60 -30.29 4.82 -19.85
C ALA A 60 -31.06 3.99 -18.79
N GLN A 61 -31.94 4.65 -18.03
CA GLN A 61 -32.89 3.99 -17.11
C GLN A 61 -32.20 3.10 -16.04
N GLN A 62 -31.03 3.53 -15.54
CA GLN A 62 -30.20 2.79 -14.56
C GLN A 62 -29.75 1.38 -15.02
N THR A 63 -29.82 1.08 -16.33
CA THR A 63 -29.19 -0.14 -16.86
C THR A 63 -27.68 -0.05 -16.79
N ALA A 64 -27.01 -1.18 -16.55
CA ALA A 64 -25.55 -1.26 -16.54
C ALA A 64 -25.08 -2.51 -17.29
N SER A 65 -23.95 -2.38 -17.98
CA SER A 65 -23.25 -3.47 -18.65
C SER A 65 -21.87 -3.62 -18.04
N LEU A 66 -21.57 -4.80 -17.52
CA LEU A 66 -20.30 -5.11 -16.86
C LEU A 66 -19.52 -6.11 -17.73
N LYS A 67 -18.20 -5.96 -17.79
CA LYS A 67 -17.30 -6.90 -18.43
C LYS A 67 -16.10 -7.18 -17.54
N GLY A 68 -15.88 -8.44 -17.19
CA GLY A 68 -14.67 -8.87 -16.49
C GLY A 68 -13.55 -9.18 -17.48
N TRP A 69 -12.31 -8.85 -17.11
CA TRP A 69 -11.12 -9.27 -17.85
C TRP A 69 -10.62 -10.61 -17.29
N THR A 70 -10.40 -11.60 -18.15
CA THR A 70 -9.92 -12.94 -17.76
C THR A 70 -8.40 -13.07 -17.72
N GLY A 71 -7.67 -11.99 -18.05
CA GLY A 71 -6.26 -12.04 -18.41
C GLY A 71 -6.01 -12.16 -19.92
N THR A 72 -6.99 -12.65 -20.69
CA THR A 72 -6.89 -12.83 -22.15
C THR A 72 -8.05 -12.24 -22.95
N GLU A 73 -9.27 -12.19 -22.40
CA GLU A 73 -10.46 -11.69 -23.07
C GLU A 73 -11.45 -11.00 -22.12
N TRP A 74 -12.43 -10.29 -22.70
CA TRP A 74 -13.48 -9.59 -21.96
C TRP A 74 -14.78 -10.41 -21.97
N VAL A 75 -15.12 -11.00 -20.82
CA VAL A 75 -16.38 -11.75 -20.63
C VAL A 75 -17.48 -10.84 -20.09
N TYR A 76 -18.73 -11.02 -20.54
CA TYR A 76 -19.87 -10.28 -19.99
C TYR A 76 -20.23 -10.78 -18.58
N VAL A 77 -20.53 -9.86 -17.68
CA VAL A 77 -20.98 -10.15 -16.31
C VAL A 77 -22.38 -9.56 -16.12
N SER A 78 -23.31 -10.37 -15.63
CA SER A 78 -24.64 -9.87 -15.28
C SER A 78 -24.56 -9.05 -13.99
N VAL A 79 -25.39 -8.02 -13.84
CA VAL A 79 -25.45 -7.22 -12.60
C VAL A 79 -25.80 -8.09 -11.38
N ALA A 80 -26.64 -9.12 -11.56
CA ALA A 80 -26.99 -10.06 -10.49
C ALA A 80 -25.78 -10.90 -10.03
N ASN A 81 -25.04 -11.51 -10.97
CA ASN A 81 -23.85 -12.31 -10.66
C ASN A 81 -22.71 -11.46 -10.09
N PHE A 82 -22.64 -10.18 -10.48
CA PHE A 82 -21.68 -9.24 -9.89
C PHE A 82 -22.05 -8.93 -8.43
N LEU A 83 -23.29 -8.51 -8.16
CA LEU A 83 -23.73 -8.15 -6.81
C LEU A 83 -23.70 -9.34 -5.83
N ALA A 84 -23.96 -10.56 -6.31
CA ALA A 84 -23.86 -11.78 -5.52
C ALA A 84 -22.41 -12.27 -5.27
N GLY A 85 -21.42 -11.71 -5.97
CA GLY A 85 -20.03 -12.21 -5.95
C GLY A 85 -19.80 -13.46 -6.81
N ASP A 86 -20.86 -14.18 -7.22
CA ASP A 86 -20.86 -15.42 -8.02
C ASP A 86 -20.01 -15.39 -9.33
N PHE A 87 -19.62 -14.21 -9.81
CA PHE A 87 -18.68 -14.09 -10.93
C PHE A 87 -17.25 -14.49 -10.56
N PHE A 88 -16.85 -14.34 -9.30
CA PHE A 88 -15.49 -14.61 -8.82
C PHE A 88 -15.36 -16.02 -8.24
N ARG A 89 -14.24 -16.68 -8.53
CA ARG A 89 -13.87 -17.95 -7.87
C ARG A 89 -13.42 -17.73 -6.42
N GLU A 90 -12.74 -16.61 -6.19
CA GLU A 90 -12.32 -16.08 -4.90
C GLU A 90 -12.57 -14.57 -4.97
N GLY A 91 -13.30 -14.02 -3.99
CA GLY A 91 -13.70 -12.61 -4.00
C GLY A 91 -12.51 -11.65 -3.86
N PRO A 92 -12.60 -10.42 -4.40
CA PRO A 92 -11.69 -9.35 -4.03
C PRO A 92 -11.93 -8.93 -2.59
N ASP A 93 -10.86 -8.83 -1.80
CA ASP A 93 -10.95 -8.34 -0.42
C ASP A 93 -11.20 -6.81 -0.41
N GLU A 94 -10.86 -6.14 -1.53
CA GLU A 94 -10.87 -4.69 -1.71
C GLU A 94 -11.32 -4.27 -3.12
N ALA A 95 -12.00 -3.13 -3.26
CA ALA A 95 -12.36 -2.55 -4.56
C ALA A 95 -11.97 -1.06 -4.69
N ILE A 96 -11.40 -0.72 -5.85
CA ILE A 96 -11.13 0.66 -6.31
C ILE A 96 -12.05 0.94 -7.51
N ILE A 97 -12.99 1.87 -7.34
CA ILE A 97 -13.95 2.27 -8.38
C ILE A 97 -13.52 3.60 -8.99
N VAL A 98 -13.09 3.61 -10.25
CA VAL A 98 -12.84 4.83 -11.01
C VAL A 98 -14.17 5.34 -11.59
N GLU A 99 -14.56 6.57 -11.28
CA GLU A 99 -15.79 7.17 -11.83
C GLU A 99 -15.62 7.65 -13.29
N SER A 100 -16.72 8.13 -13.84
CA SER A 100 -16.75 8.85 -15.12
C SER A 100 -17.37 10.24 -14.89
N ASN A 101 -17.52 11.03 -15.95
CA ASN A 101 -18.38 12.24 -15.94
C ASN A 101 -19.82 11.99 -15.46
N LEU A 102 -20.28 10.74 -15.38
CA LEU A 102 -21.49 10.33 -14.66
C LEU A 102 -21.12 9.64 -13.33
N PRO A 103 -21.80 9.99 -12.21
CA PRO A 103 -21.55 9.39 -10.91
C PRO A 103 -21.89 7.89 -10.92
N PHE A 104 -21.10 7.12 -10.18
CA PHE A 104 -21.27 5.68 -10.05
C PHE A 104 -22.52 5.33 -9.22
N PRO A 105 -23.45 4.50 -9.72
CA PRO A 105 -24.66 4.14 -8.98
C PRO A 105 -24.37 3.37 -7.70
N GLU A 106 -24.99 3.78 -6.59
CA GLU A 106 -24.87 3.08 -5.30
C GLU A 106 -25.29 1.61 -5.39
N ALA A 107 -26.29 1.30 -6.22
CA ALA A 107 -26.77 -0.06 -6.52
C ALA A 107 -25.78 -0.94 -7.31
N LEU A 108 -24.57 -0.46 -7.61
CA LEU A 108 -23.46 -1.23 -8.20
C LEU A 108 -22.22 -1.27 -7.31
N ILE A 109 -22.28 -0.75 -6.08
CA ILE A 109 -21.20 -0.86 -5.10
C ILE A 109 -21.08 -2.34 -4.67
N PRO A 110 -19.87 -2.93 -4.62
CA PRO A 110 -19.63 -4.28 -4.11
C PRO A 110 -20.30 -4.54 -2.75
N ASP A 111 -20.94 -5.70 -2.58
CA ASP A 111 -21.60 -6.03 -1.33
C ASP A 111 -20.59 -6.35 -0.21
N ALA A 112 -20.98 -6.10 1.04
CA ALA A 112 -20.11 -6.31 2.20
C ALA A 112 -19.82 -7.80 2.47
N SER A 113 -20.66 -8.71 1.97
CA SER A 113 -20.48 -10.16 2.13
C SER A 113 -19.28 -10.75 1.36
N TRP A 114 -18.77 -10.04 0.35
CA TRP A 114 -17.64 -10.51 -0.47
C TRP A 114 -16.56 -9.46 -0.77
N CYS A 115 -16.74 -8.19 -0.35
CA CYS A 115 -15.76 -7.12 -0.53
C CYS A 115 -15.74 -6.19 0.71
N GLU A 116 -14.74 -6.36 1.58
CA GLU A 116 -14.66 -5.63 2.86
C GLU A 116 -14.37 -4.14 2.68
N ARG A 117 -13.46 -3.79 1.78
CA ARG A 117 -13.00 -2.42 1.56
C ARG A 117 -13.45 -1.92 0.19
N VAL A 118 -14.00 -0.71 0.14
CA VAL A 118 -14.40 -0.07 -1.13
C VAL A 118 -14.02 1.41 -1.08
N ALA A 119 -13.22 1.84 -2.04
CA ALA A 119 -12.90 3.24 -2.27
C ALA A 119 -13.18 3.64 -3.72
N LYS A 120 -13.32 4.94 -3.95
CA LYS A 120 -13.76 5.53 -5.21
C LYS A 120 -12.86 6.70 -5.60
N ILE A 121 -12.45 6.72 -6.87
CA ILE A 121 -11.72 7.82 -7.51
C ILE A 121 -12.73 8.63 -8.32
N THR A 122 -13.04 9.86 -7.89
CA THR A 122 -14.14 10.69 -8.44
C THR A 122 -13.78 11.45 -9.72
N THR A 123 -12.80 10.98 -10.48
CA THR A 123 -12.26 11.66 -11.67
C THR A 123 -11.82 10.68 -12.74
N ASP A 124 -11.93 11.09 -14.00
CA ASP A 124 -11.48 10.39 -15.20
C ASP A 124 -10.11 10.89 -15.72
N ASP A 125 -9.46 11.87 -15.06
CA ASP A 125 -8.09 12.26 -15.40
C ASP A 125 -7.12 11.09 -15.17
N VAL A 126 -6.62 10.51 -16.27
CA VAL A 126 -5.63 9.42 -16.30
C VAL A 126 -4.46 9.64 -15.32
N ARG A 127 -3.97 10.88 -15.18
CA ARG A 127 -2.90 11.21 -14.24
C ARG A 127 -3.35 11.05 -12.79
N SER A 128 -4.49 11.63 -12.41
CA SER A 128 -5.11 11.49 -11.08
C SER A 128 -5.43 10.04 -10.76
N VAL A 129 -6.02 9.30 -11.71
CA VAL A 129 -6.38 7.88 -11.56
C VAL A 129 -5.15 7.03 -11.28
N VAL A 130 -4.06 7.20 -12.04
CA VAL A 130 -2.81 6.47 -11.80
C VAL A 130 -2.12 6.92 -10.50
N HIS A 131 -2.23 8.20 -10.10
CA HIS A 131 -1.71 8.64 -8.81
C HIS A 131 -2.41 7.98 -7.63
N LEU A 132 -3.74 7.99 -7.62
CA LEU A 132 -4.55 7.49 -6.51
C LEU A 132 -4.53 5.96 -6.46
N ALA A 133 -4.76 5.29 -7.59
CA ALA A 133 -4.66 3.83 -7.67
C ALA A 133 -3.23 3.36 -7.34
N GLY A 134 -2.19 4.07 -7.81
CA GLY A 134 -0.80 3.71 -7.51
C GLY A 134 -0.40 3.91 -6.05
N ARG A 135 -1.03 4.85 -5.33
CA ARG A 135 -0.86 4.98 -3.87
C ARG A 135 -1.53 3.85 -3.10
N ALA A 136 -2.78 3.53 -3.46
CA ALA A 136 -3.54 2.42 -2.90
C ALA A 136 -2.79 1.08 -3.09
N LEU A 137 -2.44 0.76 -4.34
CA LEU A 137 -1.74 -0.45 -4.79
C LEU A 137 -0.24 -0.51 -4.45
N HIS A 138 0.25 0.43 -3.61
CA HIS A 138 1.64 0.48 -3.12
C HIS A 138 2.73 0.38 -4.21
N PHE A 139 2.56 1.13 -5.29
CA PHE A 139 3.53 1.22 -6.39
C PHE A 139 4.95 1.52 -5.89
N GLU A 140 5.92 0.73 -6.34
CA GLU A 140 7.33 1.01 -6.13
C GLU A 140 7.84 2.01 -7.18
N TYR A 141 9.05 2.53 -6.99
CA TYR A 141 9.71 3.42 -7.96
C TYR A 141 9.73 2.87 -9.40
N ARG A 142 9.81 1.53 -9.58
CA ARG A 142 9.78 0.89 -10.91
C ARG A 142 8.42 1.05 -11.61
N ASP A 143 7.33 1.05 -10.87
CA ASP A 143 5.97 1.16 -11.38
C ASP A 143 5.66 2.62 -11.71
N TRP A 144 5.95 3.54 -10.80
CA TRP A 144 5.87 4.98 -11.05
C TRP A 144 6.70 5.41 -12.27
N LYS A 145 7.90 4.86 -12.44
CA LYS A 145 8.74 5.12 -13.62
C LYS A 145 8.09 4.58 -14.89
N TRP A 146 7.60 3.34 -14.87
CA TRP A 146 6.96 2.74 -16.04
C TRP A 146 5.70 3.52 -16.45
N PHE A 147 4.82 3.90 -15.52
CA PHE A 147 3.65 4.71 -15.82
C PHE A 147 4.02 6.13 -16.29
N SER A 148 5.06 6.74 -15.70
CA SER A 148 5.61 8.04 -16.15
C SER A 148 6.07 8.00 -17.60
N GLU A 149 6.78 6.94 -18.01
CA GLU A 149 7.24 6.74 -19.40
C GLU A 149 6.08 6.37 -20.35
N ARG A 150 5.20 5.45 -19.93
CA ARG A 150 4.03 4.95 -20.69
C ARG A 150 3.06 6.07 -21.07
N TYR A 151 2.70 6.93 -20.10
CA TYR A 151 1.73 8.01 -20.28
C TYR A 151 2.38 9.37 -20.58
N ARG A 152 3.73 9.42 -20.68
CA ARG A 152 4.53 10.65 -20.90
C ARG A 152 4.32 11.73 -19.84
N LEU A 153 3.90 11.34 -18.65
CA LEU A 153 3.65 12.22 -17.51
C LEU A 153 4.94 12.37 -16.68
N PRO A 154 5.45 13.58 -16.39
CA PRO A 154 6.63 13.75 -15.56
C PRO A 154 6.44 13.11 -14.18
N MET A 155 7.42 12.34 -13.69
CA MET A 155 7.41 11.66 -12.38
C MET A 155 6.87 12.57 -11.25
N ALA A 156 7.36 13.81 -11.16
CA ALA A 156 6.95 14.77 -10.12
C ALA A 156 5.49 15.27 -10.22
N LYS A 157 4.80 15.05 -11.37
CA LYS A 157 3.36 15.30 -11.55
C LYS A 157 2.50 14.05 -11.40
N LEU A 158 3.08 12.86 -11.59
CA LEU A 158 2.40 11.56 -11.47
C LEU A 158 2.47 10.99 -10.05
N ASN A 159 3.58 11.26 -9.36
CA ASN A 159 3.79 10.89 -7.95
C ASN A 159 4.34 12.10 -7.17
N PRO A 160 3.55 13.19 -7.02
CA PRO A 160 3.96 14.36 -6.25
C PRO A 160 4.16 14.04 -4.75
N SER A 161 3.53 12.98 -4.24
CA SER A 161 3.74 12.43 -2.89
C SER A 161 5.02 11.60 -2.73
N GLN A 162 5.72 11.28 -3.83
CA GLN A 162 6.91 10.43 -3.86
C GLN A 162 6.70 9.08 -3.14
N SER A 163 5.46 8.58 -3.10
CA SER A 163 5.08 7.31 -2.47
C SER A 163 5.87 6.15 -3.08
N GLY A 164 6.34 5.20 -2.26
CA GLY A 164 7.18 4.09 -2.72
C GLY A 164 8.57 4.47 -3.26
N ILE A 165 8.94 5.75 -3.32
CA ILE A 165 10.25 6.21 -3.79
C ILE A 165 11.21 6.35 -2.60
N ARG A 166 12.08 5.35 -2.43
CA ARG A 166 13.19 5.35 -1.45
C ARG A 166 14.18 6.50 -1.75
N TRP A 167 14.87 7.00 -0.72
CA TRP A 167 15.72 8.21 -0.80
C TRP A 167 16.78 8.16 -1.89
N TYR A 168 17.41 6.99 -2.12
CA TYR A 168 18.46 6.80 -3.13
C TYR A 168 17.96 6.82 -4.58
N ASN A 169 16.64 6.81 -4.81
CA ASN A 169 16.02 6.99 -6.12
C ASN A 169 15.59 8.46 -6.38
N ARG A 170 15.87 9.38 -5.45
CA ARG A 170 15.57 10.83 -5.52
C ARG A 170 16.85 11.62 -5.81
N ARG A 171 16.75 12.88 -6.28
CA ARG A 171 17.95 13.73 -6.37
C ARG A 171 18.33 14.25 -4.98
N LEU A 172 19.62 14.46 -4.73
CA LEU A 172 20.10 14.88 -3.40
C LEU A 172 19.44 16.19 -2.91
N GLY A 173 19.21 17.15 -3.81
CA GLY A 173 18.49 18.39 -3.49
C GLY A 173 16.98 18.24 -3.27
N ASP A 174 16.37 17.13 -3.73
CA ASP A 174 14.97 16.80 -3.41
C ASP A 174 14.87 16.19 -2.00
N VAL A 175 15.93 15.51 -1.54
CA VAL A 175 16.02 14.90 -0.20
C VAL A 175 16.40 15.94 0.86
N ILE A 176 17.38 16.79 0.58
CA ILE A 176 17.89 17.79 1.53
C ILE A 176 17.09 19.09 1.36
N GLY A 177 15.94 19.15 2.04
CA GLY A 177 15.20 20.40 2.25
C GLY A 177 13.76 20.45 1.73
N SER A 178 13.26 19.42 1.03
CA SER A 178 11.82 19.37 0.72
C SER A 178 11.01 18.97 1.95
N GLN A 179 10.12 19.86 2.39
CA GLN A 179 8.97 19.43 3.19
C GLN A 179 8.00 18.74 2.24
N MET A 180 7.87 17.41 2.36
CA MET A 180 6.83 16.68 1.65
C MET A 180 5.47 17.17 2.14
N SER A 181 4.67 17.76 1.25
CA SER A 181 3.25 17.96 1.54
C SER A 181 2.63 16.60 1.84
N ARG A 182 1.67 16.56 2.76
CA ARG A 182 0.84 15.36 2.96
C ARG A 182 -0.48 15.41 2.20
N ASN A 183 -0.85 16.58 1.71
CA ASN A 183 -2.09 16.85 1.00
C ASN A 183 -1.73 17.23 -0.43
N TYR A 184 -2.37 16.55 -1.38
CA TYR A 184 -2.27 16.79 -2.82
C TYR A 184 -3.67 17.06 -3.38
N GLU A 185 -3.76 17.83 -4.47
CA GLU A 185 -5.01 18.16 -5.16
C GLU A 185 -5.80 16.89 -5.54
N ASP A 186 -5.09 15.83 -5.89
CA ASP A 186 -5.64 14.51 -6.19
C ASP A 186 -6.35 13.87 -4.98
N ASP A 187 -5.92 14.12 -3.74
CA ASP A 187 -6.51 13.49 -2.53
C ASP A 187 -7.99 13.87 -2.34
N GLU A 188 -8.43 15.03 -2.86
CA GLU A 188 -9.84 15.44 -2.84
C GLU A 188 -10.73 14.51 -3.69
N ASN A 189 -10.14 13.80 -4.65
CA ASN A 189 -10.85 12.85 -5.52
C ASN A 189 -10.90 11.43 -4.95
N TRP A 190 -10.34 11.20 -3.75
CA TRP A 190 -10.36 9.89 -3.08
C TRP A 190 -11.47 9.81 -2.04
N VAL A 191 -12.49 9.00 -2.31
CA VAL A 191 -13.65 8.80 -1.41
C VAL A 191 -13.70 7.36 -0.94
N VAL A 192 -13.42 7.13 0.35
CA VAL A 192 -13.64 5.83 0.99
C VAL A 192 -15.14 5.64 1.23
N LEU A 193 -15.72 4.57 0.66
CA LEU A 193 -17.13 4.21 0.81
C LEU A 193 -17.33 3.16 1.92
N ARG A 194 -16.36 2.24 2.07
CA ARG A 194 -16.31 1.23 3.12
C ARG A 194 -14.86 1.01 3.52
N ALA A 195 -14.54 1.23 4.79
CA ALA A 195 -13.28 0.80 5.40
C ALA A 195 -13.51 -0.54 6.10
N ALA A 196 -12.45 -1.33 6.28
CA ALA A 196 -12.51 -2.48 7.18
C ALA A 196 -12.73 -1.99 8.62
N GLU A 197 -13.56 -2.71 9.38
CA GLU A 197 -13.63 -2.47 10.83
C GLU A 197 -12.26 -2.81 11.44
N PRO A 198 -11.71 -1.98 12.35
CA PRO A 198 -10.44 -2.27 12.98
C PRO A 198 -10.60 -3.54 13.81
N ALA A 199 -9.84 -4.59 13.49
CA ALA A 199 -9.82 -5.82 14.26
C ALA A 199 -9.47 -5.49 15.72
N VAL A 200 -10.48 -5.56 16.60
CA VAL A 200 -10.29 -5.35 18.03
C VAL A 200 -9.43 -6.48 18.54
N ALA A 201 -8.16 -6.18 18.80
CA ALA A 201 -7.25 -7.12 19.42
C ALA A 201 -7.82 -7.52 20.78
N LEU A 202 -8.32 -8.75 20.87
CA LEU A 202 -8.62 -9.39 22.14
C LEU A 202 -7.28 -9.61 22.82
N GLU A 203 -7.04 -8.89 23.91
CA GLU A 203 -5.85 -9.07 24.73
C GLU A 203 -5.87 -10.51 25.28
N GLU A 204 -4.96 -11.37 24.81
CA GLU A 204 -4.82 -12.71 25.34
C GLU A 204 -4.32 -12.60 26.79
N GLU A 205 -5.19 -12.91 27.76
CA GLU A 205 -4.86 -12.93 29.18
C GLU A 205 -3.88 -14.08 29.44
N VAL A 206 -2.58 -13.76 29.41
CA VAL A 206 -1.49 -14.72 29.62
C VAL A 206 -1.51 -15.19 31.07
N VAL A 207 -2.21 -16.31 31.33
CA VAL A 207 -2.17 -17.01 32.60
C VAL A 207 -0.81 -17.70 32.76
N GLU A 208 0.06 -17.09 33.57
CA GLU A 208 1.39 -17.66 33.87
C GLU A 208 1.25 -19.06 34.52
N PRO A 209 2.00 -20.08 34.06
CA PRO A 209 1.98 -21.39 34.68
C PRO A 209 2.75 -21.36 36.02
N VAL A 210 2.03 -21.55 37.12
CA VAL A 210 2.63 -21.71 38.45
C VAL A 210 3.49 -22.97 38.48
N VAL A 211 4.81 -22.79 38.48
CA VAL A 211 5.77 -23.89 38.69
C VAL A 211 5.77 -24.27 40.16
N VAL A 212 5.55 -25.55 40.44
CA VAL A 212 5.75 -26.14 41.78
C VAL A 212 7.07 -26.88 41.75
N GLU A 213 8.01 -26.46 42.59
CA GLU A 213 9.27 -27.17 42.83
C GLU A 213 9.02 -28.36 43.77
N ASP A 214 9.66 -29.51 43.51
CA ASP A 214 9.76 -30.62 44.47
C ASP A 214 11.06 -31.42 44.26
N GLU A 215 11.47 -32.17 45.28
CA GLU A 215 12.87 -32.51 45.61
C GLU A 215 13.69 -33.39 44.62
N ALA A 216 15.02 -33.34 44.77
CA ALA A 216 16.03 -34.06 43.99
C ALA A 216 16.55 -35.36 44.64
N VAL A 217 17.15 -36.25 43.83
CA VAL A 217 18.13 -37.28 44.26
C VAL A 217 19.24 -37.44 43.19
N GLU A 218 20.49 -37.66 43.62
CA GLU A 218 21.71 -37.73 42.78
C GLU A 218 22.16 -39.18 42.38
N MET A 219 23.43 -39.29 41.95
CA MET A 219 24.29 -40.48 41.71
C MET A 219 24.06 -41.23 40.38
N ILE A 220 25.07 -41.65 39.60
CA ILE A 220 26.57 -41.55 39.62
C ILE A 220 27.06 -41.57 38.13
N ASP A 221 28.33 -41.34 37.73
CA ASP A 221 29.64 -41.37 38.43
C ASP A 221 30.62 -40.28 37.87
N THR A 222 31.93 -40.55 37.84
CA THR A 222 33.04 -39.60 37.65
C THR A 222 33.81 -39.73 36.32
N ASN A 223 34.34 -38.58 35.84
CA ASN A 223 35.67 -38.50 35.21
C ASN A 223 36.21 -37.05 35.25
N VAL A 224 37.52 -36.86 35.02
CA VAL A 224 38.30 -35.77 35.65
C VAL A 224 39.04 -34.88 34.64
N ILE A 225 38.78 -33.55 34.70
CA ILE A 225 39.63 -32.39 34.31
C ILE A 225 40.07 -32.29 32.83
N ASP A 226 39.66 -31.22 32.13
CA ASP A 226 40.52 -30.03 31.95
C ASP A 226 39.72 -28.73 31.69
N VAL A 227 40.35 -27.55 31.83
CA VAL A 227 39.68 -26.22 31.86
C VAL A 227 40.40 -25.16 31.01
N THR A 228 39.90 -24.94 29.78
CA THR A 228 40.08 -23.76 28.90
C THR A 228 39.11 -23.92 27.70
N ASP A 229 38.40 -22.91 27.18
CA ASP A 229 38.27 -21.50 27.54
C ASP A 229 36.80 -21.06 27.39
N VAL A 230 36.38 -20.07 28.19
CA VAL A 230 35.06 -19.42 28.02
C VAL A 230 35.22 -18.23 27.07
N LEU A 231 34.89 -18.45 25.79
CA LEU A 231 34.72 -17.36 24.83
C LEU A 231 33.44 -16.58 25.16
N VAL A 232 33.60 -15.51 25.94
CA VAL A 232 32.56 -14.50 26.14
C VAL A 232 32.43 -13.70 24.85
N GLU A 233 31.43 -14.02 24.03
CA GLU A 233 31.03 -13.16 22.89
C GLU A 233 30.54 -11.82 23.45
N GLN A 234 31.36 -10.78 23.32
CA GLN A 234 30.93 -9.42 23.62
C GLN A 234 30.06 -8.89 22.47
N PRO A 235 28.95 -8.19 22.75
CA PRO A 235 28.10 -7.63 21.72
C PRO A 235 28.85 -6.54 20.95
N ILE A 236 29.19 -6.83 19.69
CA ILE A 236 29.96 -5.94 18.82
C ILE A 236 29.11 -4.68 18.52
N ASN A 237 29.66 -3.49 18.82
CA ASN A 237 29.03 -2.22 18.51
C ASN A 237 29.36 -1.79 17.07
N PRO A 238 28.42 -1.82 16.11
CA PRO A 238 28.70 -1.55 14.68
C PRO A 238 28.93 -0.05 14.37
N LEU A 239 29.16 0.78 15.38
CA LEU A 239 29.49 2.21 15.26
C LEU A 239 30.97 2.51 15.55
N GLU A 240 31.77 1.49 15.91
CA GLU A 240 33.20 1.62 16.23
C GLU A 240 34.13 1.07 15.13
N GLU A 241 33.58 0.52 14.05
CA GLU A 241 34.36 0.18 12.86
C GLU A 241 34.70 1.45 12.05
N GLU A 242 35.99 1.81 11.97
CA GLU A 242 36.43 2.85 11.04
C GLU A 242 36.12 2.43 9.59
N PRO A 243 35.45 3.27 8.78
CA PRO A 243 35.13 2.91 7.41
C PRO A 243 36.42 2.72 6.59
N PRO A 244 36.49 1.68 5.73
CA PRO A 244 37.71 1.35 5.01
C PRO A 244 38.18 2.52 4.13
N SER A 245 39.37 3.05 4.43
CA SER A 245 39.95 4.21 3.75
C SER A 245 40.00 4.00 2.23
N ALA A 246 39.26 4.83 1.50
CA ALA A 246 39.19 4.77 0.04
C ALA A 246 40.54 5.13 -0.58
N GLN A 247 41.24 4.14 -1.13
CA GLN A 247 42.48 4.37 -1.87
C GLN A 247 42.18 5.01 -3.22
N ILE A 248 42.59 6.27 -3.40
CA ILE A 248 42.57 6.95 -4.70
C ILE A 248 43.69 6.33 -5.55
N VAL A 249 43.31 5.53 -6.54
CA VAL A 249 44.24 5.04 -7.56
C VAL A 249 44.54 6.20 -8.51
N GLU A 250 45.75 6.78 -8.41
CA GLU A 250 46.21 7.77 -9.36
C GLU A 250 46.31 7.17 -10.77
N PRO A 251 45.91 7.89 -11.83
CA PRO A 251 46.02 7.39 -13.20
C PRO A 251 47.50 7.24 -13.58
N ALA A 252 47.89 6.03 -14.00
CA ALA A 252 49.24 5.77 -14.49
C ALA A 252 49.56 6.69 -15.68
N GLY A 253 50.66 7.44 -15.57
CA GLY A 253 50.98 8.53 -16.48
C GLY A 253 51.16 8.10 -17.94
N GLU A 254 50.74 8.98 -18.85
CA GLU A 254 50.93 8.81 -20.30
C GLU A 254 52.42 8.66 -20.64
N LEU A 255 52.78 7.60 -21.36
CA LEU A 255 54.09 7.49 -21.98
C LEU A 255 54.15 8.42 -23.20
N PRO A 256 55.19 9.26 -23.34
CA PRO A 256 55.32 10.15 -24.49
C PRO A 256 55.54 9.35 -25.78
N ALA A 257 54.86 9.76 -26.85
CA ALA A 257 54.94 9.09 -28.15
C ALA A 257 56.24 9.40 -28.90
N LEU A 258 56.81 8.36 -29.52
CA LEU A 258 57.84 8.40 -30.57
C LEU A 258 57.54 7.27 -31.59
#